data_AF-A0A1G8SU88-F1
#
_entry.id   AF-A0A1G8SU88-F1
#
_cell.length_a   1.000
_cell.length_b   1.000
_cell.length_c   1.000
_cell.angle_alpha   90.00
_cell.angle_beta   90.00
_cell.angle_gamma   90.00
#
_symmetry.space_group_name_H-M   'P 1'
#
loop_
_entity.id
_entity.type
_entity.pdbx_description
1 polymer ?
#
loop_
_entity_poly.entity_id
_entity_poly.type
_entity_poly.pdbx_seq_one_letter_code
_entity_poly.pdbx_strand_id
1 'polypeptide(L)'
;MGEGKMERVIVCRCEDVYLDDVETSLADADAPISAHELKLQTRAGMGICQGRTCGPLIHSLLREHSALLTDAELGPASNPPARPMTLKDLAASRAGDESRNGCVEENK
;
A
#
# COMPACT_ATOMS: atom_id res chain seq x y z
N MET A 1 29.15 -29.31 8.00
CA MET A 1 27.86 -29.24 7.28
C MET A 1 27.09 -28.07 7.85
N GLY A 2 27.02 -26.95 7.13
CA GLY A 2 26.23 -25.80 7.57
C GLY A 2 24.77 -26.02 7.18
N GLU A 3 23.89 -26.07 8.16
CA GLU A 3 22.46 -26.19 7.99
C GLU A 3 21.97 -24.97 7.17
N GLY A 4 21.52 -25.21 5.95
CA GLY A 4 20.95 -24.18 5.09
C GLY A 4 19.64 -23.70 5.70
N LYS A 5 19.71 -22.64 6.49
CA LYS A 5 18.53 -21.94 6.99
C LYS A 5 17.76 -21.44 5.78
N MET A 6 16.58 -22.02 5.53
CA MET A 6 15.65 -21.51 4.52
C MET A 6 15.22 -20.12 4.99
N GLU A 7 15.87 -19.08 4.47
CA GLU A 7 15.49 -17.71 4.77
C GLU A 7 14.10 -17.47 4.19
N ARG A 8 13.17 -17.09 5.07
CA ARG A 8 11.83 -16.70 4.63
C ARG A 8 11.96 -15.43 3.80
N VAL A 9 11.37 -15.48 2.60
CA VAL A 9 11.41 -14.35 1.66
C VAL A 9 10.40 -13.32 2.11
N ILE A 10 10.86 -12.11 2.38
CA ILE A 10 9.99 -11.00 2.76
C ILE A 10 9.38 -10.35 1.51
N VAL A 11 8.05 -10.22 1.49
CA VAL A 11 7.31 -9.56 0.40
C VAL A 11 6.98 -8.12 0.79
N CYS A 12 6.42 -7.89 1.99
CA CYS A 12 6.10 -6.55 2.48
C CYS A 12 6.89 -6.22 3.75
N ARG A 13 7.90 -5.35 3.61
CA ARG A 13 8.71 -4.87 4.75
C ARG A 13 7.94 -3.98 5.73
N CYS A 14 6.92 -3.26 5.26
CA CYS A 14 6.19 -2.32 6.12
C CYS A 14 5.22 -3.03 7.08
N GLU A 15 4.81 -4.25 6.74
CA GLU A 15 3.78 -5.01 7.45
C GLU A 15 4.26 -6.41 7.86
N ASP A 16 5.58 -6.67 7.72
CA ASP A 16 6.24 -7.95 8.00
C ASP A 16 5.53 -9.17 7.36
N VAL A 17 5.13 -9.02 6.10
CA VAL A 17 4.47 -10.09 5.32
C VAL A 17 5.52 -10.84 4.50
N TYR A 18 5.51 -12.16 4.61
CA TYR A 18 6.42 -13.07 3.92
C TYR A 18 5.72 -13.78 2.74
N LEU A 19 6.52 -14.46 1.91
CA LEU A 19 6.02 -15.15 0.72
C LEU A 19 5.06 -16.30 1.10
N ASP A 20 5.37 -17.04 2.16
CA ASP A 20 4.55 -18.11 2.72
C ASP A 20 3.17 -17.60 3.16
N ASP A 21 3.07 -16.39 3.71
CA ASP A 21 1.79 -15.79 4.10
C ASP A 21 0.90 -15.51 2.88
N VAL A 22 1.51 -15.04 1.79
CA VAL A 22 0.83 -14.74 0.53
C VAL A 22 0.41 -16.03 -0.18
N GLU A 23 1.29 -17.02 -0.25
CA GLU A 23 1.01 -18.33 -0.84
C GLU A 23 -0.10 -19.07 -0.08
N THR A 24 -0.07 -19.01 1.26
CA THR A 24 -1.15 -19.60 2.09
C THR A 24 -2.49 -18.92 1.80
N SER A 25 -2.50 -17.58 1.73
CA SER A 25 -3.72 -16.83 1.41
C SER A 25 -4.26 -17.12 0.01
N LEU A 26 -3.38 -17.42 -0.95
CA LEU A 26 -3.76 -17.82 -2.31
C LEU A 26 -4.30 -19.26 -2.35
N ALA A 27 -3.68 -20.18 -1.60
CA ALA A 27 -4.05 -21.59 -1.56
C ALA A 27 -5.36 -21.84 -0.81
N ASP A 28 -5.64 -21.08 0.25
CA ASP A 28 -6.86 -21.20 1.06
C ASP A 28 -8.11 -20.66 0.36
N ALA A 29 -7.96 -20.03 -0.80
CA ALA A 29 -9.07 -19.42 -1.52
C ALA A 29 -9.78 -20.42 -2.44
N ASP A 30 -11.10 -20.56 -2.25
CA ASP A 30 -11.95 -21.39 -3.13
C ASP A 30 -12.12 -20.82 -4.55
N ALA A 31 -11.70 -19.57 -4.78
CA ALA A 31 -11.82 -18.85 -6.03
C ALA A 31 -10.63 -17.90 -6.26
N PRO A 32 -10.38 -17.45 -7.52
CA PRO A 32 -9.40 -16.41 -7.82
C PRO A 32 -9.52 -15.19 -6.92
N ILE A 33 -8.51 -14.93 -6.08
CA ILE A 33 -8.53 -13.77 -5.18
C ILE A 33 -8.14 -12.50 -5.94
N SER A 34 -8.83 -11.40 -5.62
CA SER A 34 -8.43 -10.08 -6.12
C SER A 34 -7.26 -9.51 -5.30
N ALA A 35 -6.55 -8.53 -5.87
CA ALA A 35 -5.52 -7.80 -5.13
C ALA A 35 -6.05 -7.11 -3.86
N HIS A 36 -7.33 -6.70 -3.88
CA HIS A 36 -7.99 -6.10 -2.73
C HIS A 36 -8.26 -7.13 -1.62
N GLU A 37 -8.71 -8.33 -1.98
CA GLU A 37 -8.94 -9.45 -1.06
C GLU A 37 -7.63 -9.80 -0.34
N LEU A 38 -6.56 -10.02 -1.10
CA LEU A 38 -5.24 -10.36 -0.55
C LEU A 38 -4.73 -9.25 0.39
N LYS A 39 -4.96 -7.98 0.05
CA LYS A 39 -4.62 -6.83 0.88
C LYS A 39 -5.40 -6.83 2.20
N LEU A 40 -6.68 -7.20 2.21
CA LEU A 40 -7.47 -7.29 3.44
C LEU A 40 -7.02 -8.44 4.34
N GLN A 41 -6.64 -9.58 3.77
CA GLN A 41 -6.18 -10.76 4.51
C GLN A 41 -4.78 -10.55 5.12
N THR A 42 -3.82 -10.13 4.29
CA THR A 42 -2.38 -10.08 4.66
C THR A 42 -1.90 -8.70 5.11
N ARG A 43 -2.70 -7.65 4.90
CA ARG A 43 -2.29 -6.24 5.02
C ARG A 43 -1.16 -5.78 4.09
N ALA A 44 -0.72 -6.62 3.16
CA ALA A 44 0.36 -6.29 2.25
C ALA A 44 0.01 -5.02 1.44
N GLY A 45 0.86 -4.00 1.56
CA GLY A 45 0.66 -2.70 0.89
C GLY A 45 -0.14 -1.66 1.68
N MET A 46 -0.58 -1.93 2.91
CA MET A 46 -1.24 -0.95 3.79
C MET A 46 -0.29 -0.11 4.66
N GLY A 47 1.00 -0.44 4.70
CA GLY A 47 1.96 0.28 5.54
C GLY A 47 2.34 1.67 5.05
N ILE A 48 3.30 2.32 5.72
CA ILE A 48 3.75 3.69 5.40
C ILE A 48 4.21 3.87 3.95
N CYS A 49 4.71 2.79 3.35
CA CYS A 49 5.12 2.76 1.95
C CYS A 49 3.94 2.72 0.96
N GLN A 50 2.71 2.45 1.41
CA GLN A 50 1.48 2.38 0.61
C GLN A 50 1.63 1.50 -0.64
N GLY A 51 2.25 0.32 -0.48
CA GLY A 51 2.41 -0.64 -1.57
C GLY A 51 3.49 -0.31 -2.60
N ARG A 52 4.27 0.78 -2.44
CA ARG A 52 5.30 1.18 -3.43
C ARG A 52 6.38 0.13 -3.70
N THR A 53 6.72 -0.67 -2.69
CA THR A 53 7.77 -1.69 -2.81
C THR A 53 7.20 -3.07 -3.11
N CYS A 54 6.16 -3.46 -2.38
CA CYS A 54 5.57 -4.80 -2.48
C CYS A 54 4.52 -4.92 -3.59
N GLY A 55 3.92 -3.82 -4.05
CA GLY A 55 2.84 -3.82 -5.03
C GLY A 55 3.19 -4.59 -6.31
N PRO A 56 4.29 -4.26 -7.02
CA PRO A 56 4.69 -4.98 -8.22
C PRO A 56 4.89 -6.49 -7.98
N LEU A 57 5.47 -6.87 -6.84
CA LEU A 57 5.68 -8.28 -6.48
C LEU A 57 4.34 -9.00 -6.26
N ILE A 58 3.43 -8.40 -5.50
CA ILE A 58 2.09 -8.94 -5.26
C ILE A 58 1.34 -9.10 -6.58
N HIS A 59 1.46 -8.12 -7.48
CA HIS A 59 0.83 -8.19 -8.79
C HIS A 59 1.39 -9.32 -9.66
N SER A 60 2.71 -9.56 -9.62
CA SER A 60 3.32 -10.71 -10.29
C SER A 60 2.80 -12.03 -9.73
N LEU A 61 2.79 -12.19 -8.40
CA LEU A 61 2.30 -13.41 -7.73
C LEU A 61 0.82 -13.69 -8.07
N LEU A 62 -0.01 -12.65 -8.08
CA LEU A 62 -1.43 -12.77 -8.43
C LEU A 62 -1.64 -13.18 -9.90
N ARG A 63 -0.81 -12.69 -10.83
CA ARG A 63 -0.89 -13.09 -12.25
C ARG A 63 -0.45 -14.54 -12.46
N GLU A 64 0.55 -14.98 -11.71
CA GLU A 64 1.00 -16.38 -11.75
C GLU A 64 -0.08 -17.32 -11.22
N HIS A 65 -0.81 -16.90 -10.18
CA HIS A 65 -1.84 -17.73 -9.54
C HIS A 65 -3.23 -17.61 -10.19
N SER A 66 -3.53 -16.49 -10.84
CA SER A 66 -4.81 -16.24 -11.51
C SER A 66 -4.62 -15.48 -12.81
N ALA A 67 -4.61 -16.25 -13.91
CA ALA A 67 -4.52 -15.73 -15.28
C ALA A 67 -5.73 -14.87 -15.72
N LEU A 68 -6.74 -14.71 -14.86
CA LEU A 68 -8.00 -14.01 -15.15
C LEU A 68 -8.00 -12.55 -14.69
N LEU A 69 -7.02 -12.11 -13.91
CA LEU A 69 -7.00 -10.74 -13.37
C LEU A 69 -6.51 -9.74 -14.44
N THR A 70 -7.34 -8.74 -14.70
CA THR A 70 -7.04 -7.66 -15.66
C THR A 70 -6.21 -6.55 -15.00
N ASP A 71 -5.39 -5.84 -15.78
CA ASP A 71 -4.55 -4.72 -15.27
C ASP A 71 -5.34 -3.65 -14.52
N ALA A 72 -6.64 -3.51 -14.80
CA ALA A 72 -7.55 -2.61 -14.10
C ALA A 72 -7.85 -3.05 -12.66
N GLU A 73 -7.90 -4.36 -12.39
CA GLU A 73 -8.11 -4.94 -11.06
C GLU A 73 -6.81 -5.00 -10.24
N LEU A 74 -5.65 -4.95 -10.93
CA LEU A 74 -4.32 -4.82 -10.34
C LEU A 74 -3.85 -3.35 -10.24
N GLY A 75 -4.67 -2.36 -10.58
CA GLY A 75 -4.25 -0.97 -10.53
C GLY A 75 -3.95 -0.49 -9.10
N PRO A 76 -2.89 0.29 -8.86
CA PRO A 76 -2.65 0.85 -7.53
C PRO A 76 -3.80 1.80 -7.19
N ALA A 77 -4.54 1.50 -6.13
CA ALA A 77 -5.40 2.48 -5.48
C ALA A 77 -4.52 3.55 -4.80
N SER A 78 -3.83 4.37 -5.62
CA SER A 78 -3.03 5.49 -5.17
C SER A 78 -3.96 6.58 -4.69
N ASN A 79 -4.44 6.44 -3.46
CA ASN A 79 -5.27 7.45 -2.83
C ASN A 79 -4.41 8.65 -2.42
N PRO A 80 -4.86 9.88 -2.67
CA PRO A 80 -4.20 11.05 -2.11
C PRO A 80 -4.30 11.04 -0.57
N PRO A 81 -3.31 11.59 0.15
CA PRO A 81 -2.08 12.21 -0.35
C PRO A 81 -1.01 11.18 -0.75
N ALA A 82 -0.25 11.48 -1.81
CA ALA A 82 0.78 10.58 -2.36
C ALA A 82 1.90 10.20 -1.37
N ARG A 83 2.05 10.97 -0.29
CA ARG A 83 2.95 10.68 0.84
C ARG A 83 2.25 11.07 2.15
N PRO A 84 2.59 10.42 3.27
CA PRO A 84 2.18 10.89 4.58
C PRO A 84 2.60 12.34 4.77
N MET A 85 1.66 13.17 5.20
CA MET A 85 1.87 14.57 5.54
C MET A 85 1.20 14.85 6.87
N THR A 86 1.70 15.84 7.62
CA THR A 86 1.09 16.18 8.90
C THR A 86 -0.27 16.86 8.67
N LEU A 87 -1.17 16.74 9.64
CA LEU A 87 -2.43 17.49 9.61
C LEU A 87 -2.19 19.01 9.59
N LYS A 88 -1.09 19.47 10.19
CA LYS A 88 -0.66 20.88 10.15
C LYS A 88 -0.34 21.32 8.72
N ASP A 89 0.46 20.55 7.99
CA ASP A 89 0.82 20.86 6.61
C ASP A 89 -0.43 20.84 5.70
N LEU A 90 -1.34 19.89 5.96
CA LEU A 90 -2.59 19.79 5.23
C LEU A 90 -3.50 21.00 5.51
N ALA A 91 -3.60 21.44 6.76
CA ALA A 91 -4.35 22.65 7.11
C ALA A 91 -3.72 23.92 6.51
N ALA A 92 -2.38 24.04 6.55
CA ALA A 92 -1.65 25.15 5.97
C ALA A 92 -1.83 25.26 4.44
N SER A 93 -1.96 24.13 3.74
CA SER A 93 -2.24 24.12 2.30
C SER A 93 -3.61 24.72 1.92
N ARG A 94 -4.55 24.86 2.88
CA ARG A 94 -5.82 25.57 2.69
C ARG A 94 -5.74 27.06 3.05
N ALA A 95 -4.90 27.41 4.03
CA ALA A 95 -4.73 28.79 4.51
C ALA A 95 -3.96 29.71 3.54
N GLY A 96 -3.27 29.15 2.54
CA GLY A 96 -2.61 29.92 1.47
C GLY A 96 -3.57 30.64 0.51
N ASP A 97 -4.89 30.45 0.65
CA ASP A 97 -5.91 31.17 -0.14
C ASP A 97 -6.46 32.41 0.59
N GLU A 98 -6.28 32.52 1.92
CA GLU A 98 -6.80 33.65 2.71
C GLU A 98 -5.84 34.87 2.72
N SER A 99 -4.60 34.74 2.24
CA SER A 99 -3.68 35.87 2.10
C SER A 99 -4.00 36.81 0.93
N ARG A 100 -5.09 36.57 0.17
CA ARG A 100 -5.58 37.47 -0.89
C ARG A 100 -6.61 38.50 -0.45
N ASN A 101 -7.24 38.33 0.72
CA ASN A 101 -8.10 39.37 1.28
C ASN A 101 -7.52 39.83 2.62
N GLY A 102 -6.68 40.87 2.54
CA GLY A 102 -6.24 41.60 3.71
C GLY A 102 -7.44 42.17 4.46
N CYS A 103 -7.60 41.75 5.71
CA CYS A 103 -8.04 42.66 6.75
C CYS A 103 -6.86 42.80 7.71
N VAL A 104 -6.24 43.98 7.65
CA VAL A 104 -5.25 44.43 8.62
C VAL A 104 -5.95 44.53 9.97
N GLU A 105 -5.53 43.73 10.94
CA GLU A 105 -5.80 44.01 12.36
C GLU A 105 -4.53 44.62 12.97
N GLU A 106 -4.46 45.95 12.89
CA GLU A 106 -3.56 46.77 13.69
C GLU A 106 -3.92 46.60 15.17
N ASN A 107 -2.97 46.08 15.95
CA ASN A 107 -3.05 46.05 17.40
C ASN A 107 -3.04 47.48 17.96
N LYS A 108 -4.07 47.85 18.74
CA LYS A 108 -3.99 48.87 19.77
C LYS A 108 -4.75 48.43 21.02
#